data_AF-F3FQM2-F1
#
_entry.id   AF-F3FQM2-F1
#
_cell.length_a   1.000
_cell.length_b   1.000
_cell.length_c   1.000
_cell.angle_alpha   90.00
_cell.angle_beta   90.00
_cell.angle_gamma   90.00
#
_symmetry.space_group_name_H-M   'P 1'
#
loop_
_entity.id
_entity.type
_entity.pdbx_description
1 polymer ?
#
loop_
_entity_poly.entity_id
_entity_poly.type
_entity_poly.pdbx_seq_one_letter_code
_entity_poly.pdbx_strand_id
1 'polypeptide(L)'
;MPLSAADTDEHAEYLATSVYQRILALMRGHSLMQRPPVESMDGLWLPHEREAVASFLGLAMVGGPDKIRAKLDVLLEQTDADELIFTCDMYEHEDRLRSYEILAQVAHG
;
A
#
# COMPACT_ATOMS: atom_id res chain seq x y z
N MET A 1 4.48 7.89 -3.37
CA MET A 1 3.35 7.32 -2.62
C MET A 1 3.52 5.81 -2.52
N PRO A 2 3.26 5.19 -1.36
CA PRO A 2 3.25 3.73 -1.24
C PRO A 2 2.19 3.10 -2.14
N LEU A 3 2.56 2.05 -2.88
CA LEU A 3 1.68 1.28 -3.76
C LEU A 3 1.65 -0.17 -3.30
N SER A 4 0.44 -0.71 -3.15
CA SER A 4 0.17 -2.14 -3.02
C SER A 4 -1.07 -2.48 -3.83
N ALA A 5 -0.90 -2.68 -5.14
CA ALA A 5 -1.98 -3.07 -6.04
C ALA A 5 -1.93 -4.58 -6.33
N ALA A 6 -3.10 -5.20 -6.43
CA ALA A 6 -3.27 -6.61 -6.77
C ALA A 6 -4.54 -6.80 -7.60
N ASP A 7 -4.82 -8.03 -8.04
CA ASP A 7 -5.99 -8.31 -8.89
C ASP A 7 -7.33 -8.06 -8.16
N THR A 8 -7.34 -8.14 -6.82
CA THR A 8 -8.51 -7.83 -5.99
C THR A 8 -8.15 -6.94 -4.80
N ASP A 9 -9.15 -6.28 -4.22
CA ASP A 9 -8.97 -5.47 -3.01
C ASP A 9 -8.47 -6.32 -1.83
N GLU A 10 -9.01 -7.53 -1.66
CA GLU A 10 -8.61 -8.42 -0.57
C GLU A 10 -7.15 -8.84 -0.70
N HIS A 11 -6.70 -9.17 -1.91
CA HIS A 11 -5.31 -9.55 -2.14
C HIS A 11 -4.37 -8.36 -1.91
N ALA A 12 -4.77 -7.17 -2.34
CA ALA A 12 -3.99 -5.95 -2.12
C ALA A 12 -3.83 -5.62 -0.63
N GLU A 13 -4.89 -5.75 0.17
CA GLU A 13 -4.83 -5.55 1.62
C GLU A 13 -3.96 -6.60 2.32
N TYR A 14 -4.03 -7.86 1.88
CA TYR A 14 -3.13 -8.92 2.35
C TYR A 14 -1.66 -8.56 2.08
N LEU A 15 -1.31 -8.18 0.85
CA LEU A 15 0.07 -7.80 0.50
C LEU A 15 0.55 -6.57 1.30
N ALA A 16 -0.33 -5.58 1.49
CA ALA A 16 -0.05 -4.36 2.24
C ALA A 16 0.27 -4.61 3.72
N THR A 17 -0.12 -5.76 4.30
CA THR A 17 0.27 -6.11 5.67
C THR A 17 1.78 -6.17 5.88
N SER A 18 2.58 -6.44 4.85
CA SER A 18 4.04 -6.35 4.92
C SER A 18 4.51 -4.91 5.23
N VAL A 19 3.88 -3.93 4.58
CA VAL A 19 4.14 -2.50 4.81
C VAL A 19 3.62 -2.09 6.18
N TYR A 20 2.43 -2.55 6.58
CA TYR A 20 1.87 -2.28 7.91
C TYR A 20 2.81 -2.77 9.02
N GLN A 21 3.35 -3.99 8.90
CA GLN A 21 4.35 -4.53 9.83
C GLN A 21 5.62 -3.68 9.86
N ARG A 22 6.10 -3.18 8.72
CA ARG A 22 7.31 -2.34 8.66
C ARG A 22 7.09 -0.97 9.31
N ILE A 23 5.95 -0.33 9.08
CA ILE A 23 5.62 0.96 9.72
C ILE A 23 5.41 0.78 11.22
N LEU A 24 4.75 -0.30 11.65
CA LEU A 24 4.63 -0.64 13.06
C LEU A 24 6.01 -0.86 13.71
N ALA A 25 6.90 -1.60 13.05
CA ALA A 25 8.26 -1.81 13.52
C ALA A 25 9.04 -0.49 13.62
N LEU A 26 8.90 0.41 12.65
CA LEU A 26 9.48 1.75 12.68
C LEU A 26 9.02 2.54 13.91
N MET A 27 7.71 2.57 14.17
CA MET A 27 7.14 3.27 15.33
C MET A 27 7.62 2.71 16.66
N ARG A 28 7.88 1.39 16.71
CA ARG A 28 8.40 0.69 17.90
C ARG A 28 9.94 0.73 18.02
N GLY A 29 10.66 1.33 17.06
CA GLY A 29 12.13 1.31 17.05
C GLY A 29 12.73 -0.08 16.84
N HIS A 30 12.00 -0.98 16.18
CA HIS A 30 12.41 -2.35 15.87
C HIS A 30 13.09 -2.45 14.50
N SER A 31 13.64 -3.63 14.19
CA SER A 31 14.22 -3.93 12.87
C SER A 31 13.21 -3.69 11.74
N LEU A 32 13.67 -3.03 10.68
CA LEU A 32 12.88 -2.73 9.48
C LEU A 32 13.03 -3.78 8.37
N MET A 33 13.68 -4.92 8.66
CA MET A 33 13.76 -6.03 7.72
C MET A 33 12.33 -6.47 7.34
N GLN A 34 12.10 -6.54 6.04
CA GLN A 34 10.78 -6.76 5.49
C GLN A 34 10.27 -8.16 5.81
N ARG A 35 9.06 -8.22 6.36
CA ARG A 35 8.40 -9.47 6.74
C ARG A 35 7.41 -9.89 5.65
N PRO A 36 7.13 -11.19 5.52
CA PRO A 36 6.07 -11.65 4.62
C PRO A 36 4.71 -11.08 5.04
N PRO A 37 3.76 -10.99 4.09
CA PRO A 37 2.39 -10.62 4.41
C PRO A 37 1.76 -11.64 5.36
N VAL A 38 0.79 -11.17 6.15
CA VAL A 38 0.03 -11.95 7.14
C VAL A 38 -1.45 -11.85 6.84
N GLU A 39 -2.21 -12.87 7.21
CA GLU A 39 -3.67 -12.90 6.99
C GLU A 39 -4.40 -11.75 7.70
N SER A 40 -3.91 -11.34 8.86
CA SER A 40 -4.43 -10.19 9.59
C SER A 40 -3.35 -9.53 10.46
N MET A 41 -3.48 -8.22 10.61
CA MET A 41 -2.71 -7.44 11.58
C MET A 41 -3.32 -7.46 12.99
N ASP A 42 -4.53 -8.03 13.14
CA ASP A 42 -5.17 -8.17 14.44
C ASP A 42 -4.32 -9.06 15.37
N GLY A 43 -4.08 -8.57 16.58
CA GLY A 43 -3.16 -9.19 17.53
C GLY A 43 -1.69 -8.84 17.34
N LEU A 44 -1.30 -8.16 16.23
CA LEU A 44 0.07 -7.64 16.04
C LEU A 44 0.20 -6.18 16.48
N TRP A 45 -0.85 -5.39 16.28
CA TRP A 45 -0.96 -4.01 16.73
C TRP A 45 -1.98 -3.83 17.86
N LEU A 46 -1.83 -2.76 18.63
CA LEU A 46 -2.85 -2.22 19.52
C LEU A 46 -3.75 -1.25 18.73
N PRO A 47 -4.99 -0.94 19.20
CA PRO A 47 -5.90 -0.07 18.47
C PRO A 47 -5.31 1.30 18.09
N HIS A 48 -4.58 1.95 19.00
CA HIS A 48 -3.93 3.23 18.73
C HIS A 48 -2.77 3.12 17.73
N GLU A 49 -2.08 1.97 17.67
CA GLU A 49 -1.03 1.72 16.70
C GLU A 49 -1.61 1.48 15.30
N ARG A 50 -2.77 0.80 15.21
CA ARG A 50 -3.51 0.67 13.95
C ARG A 50 -3.86 2.04 13.38
N GLU A 51 -4.39 2.94 14.21
CA GLU A 51 -4.70 4.32 13.81
C GLU A 51 -3.45 5.09 13.39
N ALA A 52 -2.34 4.97 14.14
CA ALA A 52 -1.08 5.61 13.79
C ALA A 52 -0.52 5.10 12.45
N VAL A 53 -0.53 3.78 12.22
CA VAL A 53 -0.09 3.16 10.95
C VAL A 53 -0.99 3.63 9.79
N ALA A 54 -2.31 3.64 9.98
CA ALA A 54 -3.25 4.12 8.98
C ALA A 54 -3.03 5.61 8.65
N SER A 55 -2.79 6.44 9.66
CA SER A 55 -2.47 7.87 9.46
C SER A 55 -1.14 8.06 8.73
N PHE A 56 -0.11 7.27 9.06
CA PHE A 56 1.19 7.33 8.39
C PHE A 56 1.07 6.96 6.90
N LEU A 57 0.18 6.03 6.58
CA LEU A 57 -0.09 5.54 5.23
C LEU A 57 -1.32 6.20 4.59
N GLY A 58 -1.70 7.41 5.03
CA GLY A 58 -2.95 8.06 4.60
C GLY A 58 -3.08 8.28 3.09
N LEU A 59 -1.96 8.36 2.37
CA LEU A 59 -1.90 8.48 0.91
C LEU A 59 -1.42 7.17 0.23
N ALA A 60 -1.47 6.03 0.91
CA ALA A 60 -1.11 4.75 0.30
C ALA A 60 -2.19 4.29 -0.69
N MET A 61 -1.73 3.87 -1.86
CA MET A 61 -2.54 3.26 -2.90
C MET A 61 -2.61 1.75 -2.69
N VAL A 62 -3.55 1.33 -1.85
CA VAL A 62 -3.87 -0.08 -1.59
C VAL A 62 -5.23 -0.42 -2.19
N GLY A 63 -5.27 -1.42 -3.06
CA GLY A 63 -6.51 -1.88 -3.70
C GLY A 63 -6.33 -2.62 -5.02
N GLY A 64 -7.44 -3.15 -5.53
CA GLY A 64 -7.58 -3.62 -6.90
C GLY A 64 -7.66 -2.48 -7.92
N PRO A 65 -7.67 -2.79 -9.23
CA PRO A 65 -7.54 -1.80 -10.30
C PRO A 65 -8.54 -0.64 -10.20
N ASP A 66 -9.81 -0.93 -9.91
CA ASP A 66 -10.86 0.10 -9.83
C ASP A 66 -10.68 1.02 -8.63
N LYS A 67 -10.29 0.48 -7.46
CA LYS A 67 -10.01 1.26 -6.25
C LYS A 67 -8.76 2.13 -6.43
N ILE A 68 -7.75 1.62 -7.12
CA ILE A 68 -6.55 2.39 -7.47
C ILE A 68 -6.92 3.54 -8.41
N ARG A 69 -7.67 3.27 -9.49
CA ARG A 69 -8.14 4.32 -10.42
C ARG A 69 -8.90 5.43 -9.69
N ALA A 70 -9.90 5.07 -8.89
CA ALA A 70 -10.69 6.04 -8.15
C ALA A 70 -9.84 6.92 -7.21
N LYS A 71 -8.83 6.33 -6.54
CA LYS A 71 -7.90 7.11 -5.69
C LYS A 71 -6.96 8.01 -6.51
N LEU A 72 -6.52 7.57 -7.69
CA LEU A 72 -5.70 8.39 -8.59
C LEU A 72 -6.49 9.61 -9.07
N ASP A 73 -7.73 9.42 -9.51
CA ASP A 73 -8.59 10.50 -9.99
C ASP A 73 -8.78 11.59 -8.91
N VAL A 74 -9.09 11.18 -7.68
CA VAL A 74 -9.22 12.09 -6.53
C VAL A 74 -7.90 12.83 -6.26
N LEU A 75 -6.77 12.15 -6.34
CA LEU A 75 -5.48 12.77 -6.07
C LEU A 75 -5.12 13.81 -7.15
N LEU A 76 -5.32 13.47 -8.42
CA LEU A 76 -5.05 14.37 -9.54
C LEU A 76 -5.95 15.61 -9.46
N GLU A 77 -7.24 15.43 -9.17
CA GLU A 77 -8.19 16.55 -8.97
C GLU A 77 -7.79 17.47 -7.80
N GLN A 78 -7.24 16.91 -6.72
CA GLN A 78 -6.86 17.68 -5.53
C GLN A 78 -5.50 18.37 -5.63
N THR A 79 -4.62 17.89 -6.51
CA THR A 79 -3.21 18.31 -6.52
C THR A 79 -2.79 19.01 -7.80
N ASP A 80 -3.54 18.87 -8.89
CA ASP A 80 -3.16 19.30 -10.24
C ASP A 80 -1.76 18.80 -10.66
N ALA A 81 -1.35 17.63 -10.15
CA ALA A 81 -0.01 17.11 -10.40
C ALA A 81 0.16 16.58 -11.83
N ASP A 82 1.21 17.04 -12.52
CA ASP A 82 1.59 16.52 -13.85
C ASP A 82 2.38 15.19 -13.77
N GLU A 83 2.87 14.82 -12.59
CA GLU A 83 3.61 13.57 -12.34
C GLU A 83 3.31 13.00 -10.94
N LEU A 84 3.14 11.68 -10.85
CA LEU A 84 2.99 10.94 -9.60
C LEU A 84 4.10 9.90 -9.44
N ILE A 85 4.85 9.99 -8.35
CA ILE A 85 5.95 9.06 -8.04
C ILE A 85 5.48 8.00 -7.04
N PHE A 86 5.63 6.72 -7.39
CA PHE A 86 5.24 5.59 -6.54
C PHE A 86 6.44 4.83 -5.97
N THR A 87 6.25 4.30 -4.77
CA THR A 87 7.17 3.38 -4.11
C THR A 87 6.42 2.09 -3.85
N CYS A 88 6.90 0.97 -4.38
CA CYS A 88 6.27 -0.34 -4.23
C CYS A 88 7.19 -1.28 -3.45
N ASP A 89 6.83 -1.56 -2.21
CA ASP A 89 7.65 -2.30 -1.23
C ASP A 89 6.94 -3.62 -0.91
N MET A 90 6.99 -4.56 -1.86
CA MET A 90 6.37 -5.89 -1.77
C MET A 90 7.38 -6.94 -1.33
N TYR A 91 6.92 -7.94 -0.57
CA TYR A 91 7.80 -8.99 -0.05
C TYR A 91 8.31 -9.88 -1.17
N GLU A 92 7.40 -10.35 -2.02
CA GLU A 92 7.76 -11.08 -3.23
C GLU A 92 7.99 -10.12 -4.40
N HIS A 93 8.97 -10.46 -5.23
CA HIS A 93 9.32 -9.65 -6.38
C HIS A 93 8.21 -9.62 -7.45
N GLU A 94 7.52 -10.74 -7.64
CA GLU A 94 6.45 -10.90 -8.63
C GLU A 94 5.26 -9.99 -8.33
N ASP A 95 4.87 -9.88 -7.06
CA ASP A 95 3.82 -8.97 -6.59
C ASP A 95 4.20 -7.51 -6.87
N ARG A 96 5.48 -7.16 -6.72
CA ARG A 96 5.98 -5.82 -7.04
C ARG A 96 5.78 -5.48 -8.51
N LEU A 97 6.12 -6.41 -9.39
CA LEU A 97 5.96 -6.24 -10.84
C LEU A 97 4.47 -6.13 -11.20
N ARG A 98 3.65 -7.05 -10.69
CA ARG A 98 2.21 -7.06 -10.93
C ARG A 98 1.54 -5.76 -10.48
N SER A 99 1.92 -5.24 -9.32
CA SER A 99 1.41 -3.98 -8.81
C SER A 99 1.71 -2.80 -9.73
N TYR A 100 2.90 -2.75 -10.35
CA TYR A 100 3.23 -1.71 -11.32
C TYR A 100 2.51 -1.89 -12.67
N GLU A 101 2.32 -3.12 -13.13
CA GLU A 101 1.52 -3.39 -14.33
C GLU A 101 0.09 -2.89 -14.17
N ILE A 102 -0.54 -3.19 -13.02
CA ILE A 102 -1.90 -2.72 -12.71
C ILE A 102 -1.93 -1.19 -12.69
N LEU A 103 -0.97 -0.54 -12.02
CA LEU A 103 -0.87 0.92 -11.99
C LEU A 103 -0.75 1.50 -13.42
N ALA A 104 0.11 0.94 -14.26
CA ALA A 104 0.27 1.38 -15.64
C ALA A 104 -1.01 1.20 -16.46
N GLN A 105 -1.72 0.08 -16.30
CA GLN A 105 -2.99 -0.17 -16.98
C GLN A 105 -4.07 0.84 -16.59
N VAL A 106 -4.15 1.24 -15.33
CA VAL A 106 -5.16 2.20 -14.88
C VAL A 106 -4.79 3.64 -15.19
N ALA A 107 -3.50 3.98 -15.28
CA ALA A 107 -3.02 5.32 -15.60
C ALA A 107 -3.02 5.64 -17.11
N HIS A 108 -3.02 4.62 -17.97
CA HIS A 108 -2.98 4.77 -19.43
C HIS A 108 -4.31 4.45 -20.14
N GLY A 109 -5.41 4.28 -19.40
CA GLY A 109 -6.76 4.06 -19.94
C GLY A 109 -7.69 5.19 -19.57
#